data_AF-A0A7Z8VG68-F1
#
_entry.id   AF-A0A7Z8VG68-F1
#
_cell.length_a   1.000
_cell.length_b   1.000
_cell.length_c   1.000
_cell.angle_alpha   90.00
_cell.angle_beta   90.00
_cell.angle_gamma   90.00
#
_symmetry.space_group_name_H-M   'P 1'
#
loop_
_entity.id
_entity.type
_entity.pdbx_description
1 polymer ?
#
loop_
_entity_poly.entity_id
_entity_poly.type
_entity_poly.pdbx_seq_one_letter_code
_entity_poly.pdbx_strand_id
1 'polypeptide(L)'
;MDKKSLSETDIISKYIMPAVQNAGWDLMTQIRQEVKLRDGKVIVRGQLGVRKTVKSADIVLYHQPNIPLAVIEAKANKHEVGKGIQQGLDYARLLEVPFVFSSNGDGFIFHDKTNTDQLETQIQLSDFPSPEQLWQKYCKFRGFTAAQLPLITQNYHDDGSGKTPRYYQLQAINKTIEAVSKDKNRILLVMATGTGKTYTAFQIIWRLWKARQKKRILFLADRNILVDQTRINDFQPFGQAMTKVTGRTVDPAFEIHLALYQALTGPEENQKAYKQVDKDFFDLIIIDECHRGSAAEDSAWREILEYFSSATAVSPGRDDSLQKAQGNLPIRS
;
A
#
# COMPACT_ATOMS: atom_id res chain seq x y z
N MET A 1 21.67 -2.79 -38.78
CA MET A 1 22.01 -3.58 -37.57
C MET A 1 20.86 -4.56 -37.37
N ASP A 2 21.13 -5.87 -37.30
CA ASP A 2 20.07 -6.88 -37.14
C ASP A 2 19.48 -6.79 -35.72
N LYS A 3 18.15 -6.67 -35.62
CA LYS A 3 17.47 -6.59 -34.32
C LYS A 3 17.66 -7.88 -33.52
N LYS A 4 17.80 -9.04 -34.18
CA LYS A 4 17.98 -10.35 -33.53
C LYS A 4 19.29 -10.48 -32.75
N SER A 5 20.30 -9.66 -33.05
CA SER A 5 21.57 -9.65 -32.32
C SER A 5 21.57 -8.73 -31.09
N LEU A 6 20.49 -7.98 -30.87
CA LEU A 6 20.39 -7.03 -29.75
C LEU A 6 20.11 -7.75 -28.43
N SER A 7 20.73 -7.24 -27.36
CA SER A 7 20.46 -7.70 -26.00
C SER A 7 19.07 -7.27 -25.52
N GLU A 8 18.58 -7.84 -24.42
CA GLU A 8 17.30 -7.41 -23.81
C GLU A 8 17.35 -5.92 -23.40
N THR A 9 18.48 -5.46 -22.86
CA THR A 9 18.72 -4.05 -22.53
C THR A 9 18.70 -3.14 -23.78
N ASP A 10 19.27 -3.60 -24.90
CA ASP A 10 19.16 -2.89 -26.18
C ASP A 10 17.71 -2.79 -26.65
N ILE A 11 16.93 -3.87 -26.51
CA ILE A 11 15.51 -3.89 -26.86
C ILE A 11 14.72 -2.90 -26.01
N ILE A 12 14.96 -2.88 -24.69
CA ILE A 12 14.33 -1.92 -23.78
C ILE A 12 14.66 -0.49 -24.20
N SER A 13 15.95 -0.17 -24.31
CA SER A 13 16.40 1.22 -24.53
C SER A 13 16.11 1.75 -25.93
N LYS A 14 16.18 0.92 -26.98
CA LYS A 14 16.06 1.37 -28.38
C LYS A 14 14.65 1.26 -28.96
N TYR A 15 13.76 0.46 -28.37
CA TYR A 15 12.43 0.21 -28.94
C TYR A 15 11.30 0.39 -27.91
N ILE A 16 11.37 -0.28 -26.77
CA ILE A 16 10.27 -0.26 -25.78
C ILE A 16 10.16 1.12 -25.12
N MET A 17 11.26 1.66 -24.57
CA MET A 17 11.25 2.95 -23.89
C MET A 17 10.82 4.10 -24.81
N PRO A 18 11.34 4.22 -26.06
CA PRO A 18 10.82 5.20 -27.02
C PRO A 18 9.33 5.05 -27.29
N ALA A 19 8.81 3.82 -27.47
CA ALA A 19 7.38 3.59 -27.68
C ALA A 19 6.54 4.08 -26.50
N VAL A 20 6.96 3.74 -25.28
CA VAL A 20 6.29 4.15 -24.03
C VAL A 20 6.34 5.69 -23.86
N GLN A 21 7.48 6.32 -24.11
CA GLN A 21 7.62 7.78 -24.01
C GLN A 21 6.82 8.51 -25.10
N ASN A 22 6.80 8.00 -26.33
CA ASN A 22 6.02 8.56 -27.44
C ASN A 22 4.51 8.46 -27.17
N ALA A 23 4.06 7.48 -26.39
CA ALA A 23 2.69 7.38 -25.90
C ALA A 23 2.36 8.38 -24.76
N GLY A 24 3.33 9.20 -24.34
CA GLY A 24 3.14 10.29 -23.37
C GLY A 24 3.46 9.94 -21.92
N TRP A 25 4.12 8.80 -21.65
CA TRP A 25 4.52 8.44 -20.29
C TRP A 25 5.75 9.23 -19.83
N ASP A 26 5.66 9.81 -18.63
CA ASP A 26 6.77 10.57 -18.04
C ASP A 26 7.85 9.67 -17.43
N LEU A 27 9.10 9.86 -17.87
CA LEU A 27 10.24 9.04 -17.47
C LEU A 27 10.55 9.14 -15.97
N MET A 28 10.36 10.31 -15.37
CA MET A 28 10.80 10.59 -14.00
C MET A 28 9.75 10.22 -12.96
N THR A 29 8.47 10.33 -13.31
CA THR A 29 7.35 10.21 -12.37
C THR A 29 6.50 8.96 -12.60
N GLN A 30 6.44 8.43 -13.83
CA GLN A 30 5.53 7.34 -14.18
C GLN A 30 6.21 6.04 -14.60
N ILE A 31 7.50 6.07 -14.92
CA ILE A 31 8.25 4.88 -15.34
C ILE A 31 9.28 4.49 -14.27
N ARG A 32 9.32 3.20 -13.91
CA ARG A 32 10.38 2.61 -13.09
C ARG A 32 10.91 1.34 -13.75
N GLN A 33 12.22 1.25 -13.89
CA GLN A 33 12.90 0.06 -14.41
C GLN A 33 13.44 -0.81 -13.27
N GLU A 34 13.63 -2.10 -13.54
CA GLU A 34 14.22 -3.09 -12.63
C GLU A 34 13.55 -3.15 -11.24
N VAL A 35 12.23 -3.09 -11.21
CA VAL A 35 11.46 -3.03 -9.96
C VAL A 35 11.53 -4.34 -9.19
N LYS A 36 12.16 -4.31 -8.02
CA LYS A 36 12.32 -5.46 -7.13
C LYS A 36 11.03 -5.75 -6.38
N LEU A 37 10.28 -6.75 -6.86
CA LEU A 37 9.01 -7.18 -6.24
C LEU A 37 9.15 -8.37 -5.29
N ARG A 38 10.33 -9.00 -5.21
CA ARG A 38 10.59 -10.07 -4.25
C ARG A 38 12.00 -9.99 -3.75
N ASP A 39 12.14 -10.18 -2.44
CA ASP A 39 13.41 -10.50 -1.83
C ASP A 39 13.81 -11.92 -2.21
N GLY A 40 15.06 -12.10 -2.64
CA GLY A 40 15.60 -13.42 -2.96
C GLY A 40 15.43 -14.40 -1.79
N LYS A 41 14.94 -15.62 -2.07
CA LYS A 41 14.88 -16.68 -1.05
C LYS A 41 16.31 -16.99 -0.58
N VAL A 42 16.52 -16.98 0.73
CA VAL A 42 17.76 -17.48 1.32
C VAL A 42 17.75 -19.00 1.22
N ILE A 43 18.70 -19.55 0.48
CA ILE A 43 18.94 -20.98 0.36
C ILE A 43 20.17 -21.27 1.20
N VAL A 44 20.01 -22.09 2.23
CA VAL A 44 21.15 -22.57 3.02
C VAL A 44 21.72 -23.80 2.33
N ARG A 45 22.99 -23.74 1.91
CA ARG A 45 23.75 -24.90 1.42
C ARG A 45 24.95 -25.09 2.34
N GLY A 46 24.88 -26.08 3.24
CA GLY A 46 25.90 -26.27 4.28
C GLY A 46 25.92 -25.09 5.26
N GLN A 47 27.11 -24.54 5.54
CA GLN A 47 27.29 -23.36 6.41
C GLN A 47 27.11 -22.01 5.68
N LEU A 48 26.86 -22.01 4.36
CA LEU A 48 26.72 -20.81 3.55
C LEU A 48 25.25 -20.54 3.21
N GLY A 49 24.78 -19.35 3.57
CA GLY A 49 23.50 -18.81 3.12
C GLY A 49 23.67 -18.13 1.76
N VAL A 50 23.13 -18.71 0.69
CA VAL A 50 23.12 -18.12 -0.65
C VAL A 50 21.73 -17.56 -0.93
N ARG A 51 21.64 -16.26 -1.22
CA ARG A 51 20.37 -15.64 -1.61
C ARG A 51 20.15 -15.84 -3.11
N LYS A 52 19.13 -16.60 -3.51
CA LYS A 52 18.79 -16.74 -4.93
C LYS A 52 18.29 -15.40 -5.43
N THR A 53 18.96 -14.80 -6.41
CA THR A 53 18.50 -13.60 -7.09
C THR A 53 17.11 -13.86 -7.67
N VAL A 54 16.10 -13.13 -7.19
CA VAL A 54 14.78 -13.15 -7.81
C VAL A 54 14.78 -12.05 -8.86
N LYS A 55 14.26 -12.38 -10.05
CA LYS A 55 14.15 -11.43 -11.15
C LYS A 55 13.25 -10.25 -10.74
N SER A 56 13.69 -9.04 -11.04
CA SER A 56 12.85 -7.83 -11.00
C SER A 56 11.87 -7.82 -12.17
N ALA A 57 10.79 -7.05 -12.06
CA ALA A 57 10.01 -6.66 -13.23
C ALA A 57 10.83 -5.67 -14.06
N ASP A 58 10.87 -5.84 -15.39
CA ASP A 58 11.73 -5.00 -16.23
C ASP A 58 11.30 -3.55 -16.19
N ILE A 59 9.99 -3.29 -16.35
CA ILE A 59 9.40 -1.96 -16.23
C ILE A 59 8.05 -2.05 -15.52
N VAL A 60 7.80 -1.11 -14.60
CA VAL A 60 6.47 -0.88 -14.04
C VAL A 60 6.03 0.54 -14.38
N LEU A 61 4.81 0.66 -14.87
CA LEU A 61 4.16 1.91 -15.21
C LEU A 61 3.21 2.35 -14.10
N TYR A 62 3.24 3.64 -13.77
CA TYR A 62 2.50 4.24 -12.65
C TYR A 62 1.66 5.42 -13.12
N HIS A 63 0.42 5.53 -12.66
CA HIS A 63 -0.33 6.79 -12.80
C HIS A 63 0.38 7.90 -12.02
N GLN A 64 0.77 7.55 -10.79
CA GLN A 64 1.54 8.32 -9.82
C GLN A 64 2.29 7.33 -8.90
N PRO A 65 3.33 7.73 -8.14
CA PRO A 65 4.23 6.80 -7.46
C PRO A 65 3.57 5.73 -6.57
N ASN A 66 2.39 6.02 -6.02
CA ASN A 66 1.61 5.11 -5.18
C ASN A 66 0.57 4.26 -5.93
N ILE A 67 0.41 4.41 -7.25
CA ILE A 67 -0.60 3.74 -8.07
C ILE A 67 0.06 3.09 -9.29
N PRO A 68 0.53 1.84 -9.18
CA PRO A 68 0.99 1.07 -10.33
C PRO A 68 -0.20 0.73 -11.22
N LEU A 69 0.02 0.75 -12.54
CA LEU A 69 -0.99 0.43 -13.56
C LEU A 69 -0.61 -0.80 -14.38
N ALA A 70 0.65 -0.95 -14.76
CA ALA A 70 1.06 -2.01 -15.68
C ALA A 70 2.47 -2.53 -15.42
N VAL A 71 2.72 -3.74 -15.88
CA VAL A 71 4.07 -4.34 -15.97
C VAL A 71 4.43 -4.52 -17.44
N ILE A 72 5.66 -4.18 -17.83
CA ILE A 72 6.23 -4.55 -19.13
C ILE A 72 7.38 -5.51 -18.89
N GLU A 73 7.33 -6.67 -19.55
CA GLU A 73 8.42 -7.63 -19.62
C GLU A 73 9.04 -7.62 -21.01
N ALA A 74 10.35 -7.43 -21.05
CA ALA A 74 11.14 -7.43 -22.27
C ALA A 74 11.81 -8.78 -22.47
N LYS A 75 12.08 -9.12 -23.72
CA LYS A 75 12.93 -10.24 -24.13
C LYS A 75 13.81 -9.80 -25.29
N ALA A 76 14.97 -10.44 -25.46
CA ALA A 76 15.76 -10.24 -26.67
C ALA A 76 14.96 -10.62 -27.94
N ASN A 77 15.17 -9.91 -29.05
CA ASN A 77 14.33 -10.02 -30.25
C ASN A 77 14.29 -11.41 -30.89
N LYS A 78 15.31 -12.25 -30.68
CA LYS A 78 15.33 -13.67 -31.09
C LYS A 78 14.21 -14.52 -30.48
N HIS A 79 13.44 -13.98 -29.54
CA HIS A 79 12.30 -14.62 -28.91
C HIS A 79 10.99 -14.07 -29.45
N GLU A 80 9.92 -14.86 -29.33
CA GLU A 80 8.57 -14.41 -29.65
C GLU A 80 8.13 -13.25 -28.76
N VAL A 81 7.30 -12.35 -29.31
CA VAL A 81 6.79 -11.15 -28.62
C VAL A 81 6.14 -11.50 -27.28
N GLY A 82 5.39 -12.61 -27.22
CA GLY A 82 4.66 -13.06 -26.02
C GLY A 82 5.50 -13.84 -25.01
N LYS A 83 6.80 -14.09 -25.24
CA LYS A 83 7.61 -14.97 -24.37
C LYS A 83 7.65 -14.53 -22.90
N GLY A 84 7.53 -13.22 -22.63
CA GLY A 84 7.54 -12.66 -21.28
C GLY A 84 6.19 -12.65 -20.56
N ILE A 85 5.09 -13.03 -21.22
CA ILE A 85 3.73 -12.74 -20.71
C ILE A 85 3.46 -13.41 -19.35
N GLN A 86 3.84 -14.68 -19.19
CA GLN A 86 3.62 -15.41 -17.93
C GLN A 86 4.43 -14.82 -16.76
N GLN A 87 5.65 -14.34 -17.03
CA GLN A 87 6.48 -13.65 -16.05
C GLN A 87 5.81 -12.32 -15.65
N GLY A 88 5.31 -11.57 -16.63
CA GLY A 88 4.60 -10.30 -16.40
C GLY A 88 3.31 -10.51 -15.59
N LEU A 89 2.55 -11.57 -15.86
CA LEU A 89 1.36 -11.94 -15.10
C LEU A 89 1.66 -12.25 -13.62
N ASP A 90 2.80 -12.89 -13.34
CA ASP A 90 3.23 -13.16 -11.97
C ASP A 90 3.58 -11.87 -11.21
N TYR A 91 4.23 -10.91 -11.87
CA TYR A 91 4.50 -9.59 -11.28
C TYR A 91 3.25 -8.75 -11.11
N ALA A 92 2.37 -8.74 -12.11
CA ALA A 92 1.10 -8.05 -12.05
C ALA A 92 0.19 -8.61 -10.94
N ARG A 93 0.28 -9.91 -10.63
CA ARG A 93 -0.38 -10.50 -9.46
C ARG A 93 0.14 -9.93 -8.15
N LEU A 94 1.45 -9.70 -8.00
CA LEU A 94 2.04 -9.10 -6.79
C LEU A 94 1.67 -7.62 -6.63
N LEU A 95 1.59 -6.90 -7.74
CA LEU A 95 1.21 -5.49 -7.78
C LEU A 95 -0.31 -5.26 -7.86
N GLU A 96 -1.09 -6.32 -7.97
CA GLU A 96 -2.55 -6.29 -8.18
C GLU A 96 -2.99 -5.32 -9.29
N VAL A 97 -2.29 -5.37 -10.43
CA VAL A 97 -2.57 -4.52 -11.61
C VAL A 97 -3.21 -5.31 -12.76
N PRO A 98 -4.08 -4.68 -13.57
CA PRO A 98 -4.81 -5.38 -14.62
C PRO A 98 -4.08 -5.47 -15.96
N PHE A 99 -3.03 -4.68 -16.17
CA PHE A 99 -2.36 -4.55 -17.48
C PHE A 99 -0.97 -5.18 -17.46
N VAL A 100 -0.68 -6.02 -18.46
CA VAL A 100 0.63 -6.62 -18.67
C VAL A 100 1.01 -6.51 -20.14
N PHE A 101 2.25 -6.13 -20.40
CA PHE A 101 2.83 -6.08 -21.73
C PHE A 101 4.02 -7.02 -21.80
N SER A 102 4.11 -7.81 -22.86
CA SER A 102 5.32 -8.57 -23.22
C SER A 102 5.84 -8.05 -24.55
N SER A 103 7.14 -7.81 -24.67
CA SER A 103 7.75 -7.30 -25.90
C SER A 103 9.12 -7.91 -26.18
N ASN A 104 9.44 -8.03 -27.46
CA ASN A 104 10.76 -8.36 -27.98
C ASN A 104 11.35 -7.23 -28.87
N GLY A 105 10.70 -6.05 -28.88
CA GLY A 105 11.05 -4.90 -29.73
C GLY A 105 10.39 -4.84 -31.10
N ASP A 106 9.56 -5.81 -31.51
CA ASP A 106 8.76 -5.74 -32.75
C ASP A 106 7.35 -5.19 -32.53
N GLY A 107 6.83 -5.33 -31.31
CA GLY A 107 5.50 -4.91 -30.89
C GLY A 107 5.27 -5.33 -29.44
N PHE A 108 4.01 -5.40 -29.03
CA PHE A 108 3.63 -5.91 -27.70
C PHE A 108 2.53 -6.97 -27.82
N ILE A 109 2.59 -7.99 -26.97
CA ILE A 109 1.41 -8.69 -26.52
C ILE A 109 0.89 -7.93 -25.30
N PHE A 110 -0.32 -7.38 -25.41
CA PHE A 110 -1.01 -6.66 -24.34
C PHE A 110 -2.09 -7.55 -23.73
N HIS A 111 -1.89 -7.94 -22.48
CA HIS A 111 -2.87 -8.62 -21.66
C HIS A 111 -3.65 -7.59 -20.81
N ASP A 112 -4.94 -7.46 -21.05
CA ASP A 112 -5.85 -6.49 -20.44
C ASP A 112 -6.99 -7.18 -19.67
N LYS A 113 -6.89 -7.25 -18.34
CA LYS A 113 -7.95 -7.82 -17.49
C LYS A 113 -9.26 -7.01 -17.48
N THR A 114 -9.24 -5.79 -18.00
CA THR A 114 -10.42 -4.93 -18.09
C THR A 114 -11.24 -5.22 -19.36
N ASN A 115 -10.65 -5.93 -20.33
CA ASN A 115 -11.31 -6.40 -21.53
C ASN A 115 -11.60 -7.90 -21.41
N THR A 116 -12.79 -8.25 -20.91
CA THR A 116 -13.19 -9.65 -20.70
C THR A 116 -13.45 -10.42 -21.99
N ASP A 117 -13.73 -9.72 -23.09
CA ASP A 117 -14.02 -10.34 -24.38
C ASP A 117 -12.74 -10.75 -25.11
N GLN A 118 -11.67 -9.99 -24.91
CA GLN A 118 -10.36 -10.28 -25.49
C GLN A 118 -9.25 -9.90 -24.51
N LEU A 119 -8.82 -10.90 -23.74
CA LEU A 119 -7.78 -10.72 -22.72
C LEU A 119 -6.42 -10.38 -23.32
N GLU A 120 -6.05 -10.93 -24.47
CA GLU A 120 -4.76 -10.70 -25.11
C GLU A 120 -4.91 -10.18 -26.54
N THR A 121 -4.17 -9.12 -26.83
CA THR A 121 -4.08 -8.49 -28.15
C THR A 121 -2.63 -8.28 -28.54
N GLN A 122 -2.33 -8.31 -29.83
CA GLN A 122 -1.03 -7.86 -30.34
C GLN A 122 -1.18 -6.42 -30.83
N ILE A 123 -0.31 -5.53 -30.35
CA ILE A 123 -0.29 -4.11 -30.72
C ILE A 123 1.08 -3.72 -31.26
N GLN A 124 1.12 -2.73 -32.15
CA GLN A 124 2.39 -2.20 -32.65
C GLN A 124 3.06 -1.31 -31.59
N LEU A 125 4.34 -0.99 -31.79
CA LEU A 125 5.05 -0.06 -30.90
C LEU A 125 4.39 1.33 -30.87
N SER A 126 3.85 1.80 -32.00
CA SER A 126 3.14 3.08 -32.12
C SER A 126 1.80 3.13 -31.39
N ASP A 127 1.23 1.95 -31.09
CA ASP A 127 -0.12 1.83 -30.56
C ASP A 127 -0.11 1.62 -29.04
N PHE A 128 1.05 1.85 -28.40
CA PHE A 128 1.18 1.74 -26.96
C PHE A 128 0.22 2.71 -26.25
N PRO A 129 -0.58 2.25 -25.27
CA PRO A 129 -1.61 3.09 -24.67
C PRO A 129 -0.98 4.21 -23.84
N SER A 130 -1.59 5.39 -23.93
CA SER A 130 -1.22 6.57 -23.13
C SER A 130 -1.52 6.37 -21.63
N PRO A 131 -0.88 7.14 -20.73
CA PRO A 131 -1.18 7.12 -19.31
C PRO A 131 -2.66 7.31 -18.99
N GLU A 132 -3.31 8.23 -19.70
CA GLU A 132 -4.72 8.56 -19.49
C GLU A 132 -5.64 7.39 -19.90
N GLN A 133 -5.35 6.72 -21.03
CA GLN A 133 -6.13 5.57 -21.46
C GLN A 133 -6.06 4.41 -20.45
N LEU A 134 -4.87 4.08 -19.95
CA LEU A 134 -4.73 3.05 -18.92
C LEU A 134 -5.36 3.47 -17.59
N TRP A 135 -5.24 4.74 -17.21
CA TRP A 135 -5.86 5.27 -16.00
C TRP A 135 -7.39 5.17 -16.04
N GLN A 136 -8.03 5.59 -17.14
CA GLN A 136 -9.48 5.49 -17.30
C GLN A 136 -9.97 4.04 -17.22
N LYS A 137 -9.28 3.11 -17.91
CA LYS A 137 -9.59 1.68 -17.82
C LYS A 137 -9.43 1.16 -16.39
N TYR A 138 -8.38 1.58 -15.69
CA TYR A 138 -8.13 1.19 -14.30
C TYR A 138 -9.21 1.70 -13.35
N CYS A 139 -9.59 2.97 -13.43
CA CYS A 139 -10.68 3.54 -12.62
C CYS A 139 -11.99 2.79 -12.83
N LYS A 140 -12.35 2.49 -14.08
CA LYS A 140 -13.54 1.71 -14.41
C LYS A 140 -13.45 0.29 -13.85
N PHE A 141 -12.32 -0.38 -14.02
CA PHE A 141 -12.08 -1.73 -13.51
C PHE A 141 -12.18 -1.82 -11.98
N ARG A 142 -11.70 -0.79 -11.26
CA ARG A 142 -11.79 -0.70 -9.80
C ARG A 142 -13.15 -0.20 -9.29
N GLY A 143 -14.00 0.31 -10.19
CA GLY A 143 -15.28 0.92 -9.87
C GLY A 143 -15.15 2.23 -9.08
N PHE A 144 -14.09 3.01 -9.34
CA PHE A 144 -13.89 4.28 -8.65
C PHE A 144 -14.85 5.35 -9.20
N THR A 145 -15.49 6.06 -8.28
CA THR A 145 -16.32 7.22 -8.59
C THR A 145 -15.50 8.51 -8.55
N ALA A 146 -15.96 9.56 -9.23
CA ALA A 146 -15.29 10.87 -9.21
C ALA A 146 -15.11 11.43 -7.78
N ALA A 147 -16.07 11.16 -6.88
CA ALA A 147 -15.99 11.58 -5.47
C ALA A 147 -14.89 10.86 -4.68
N GLN A 148 -14.55 9.63 -5.06
CA GLN A 148 -13.49 8.84 -4.39
C GLN A 148 -12.09 9.20 -4.90
N LEU A 149 -11.97 9.71 -6.12
CA LEU A 149 -10.66 9.96 -6.76
C LEU A 149 -9.73 10.85 -5.92
N PRO A 150 -10.17 11.98 -5.32
CA PRO A 150 -9.27 12.81 -4.50
C PRO A 150 -8.59 12.05 -3.36
N LEU A 151 -9.30 11.10 -2.72
CA LEU A 151 -8.72 10.25 -1.68
C LEU A 151 -7.83 9.15 -2.29
N ILE A 152 -8.30 8.49 -3.35
CA ILE A 152 -7.55 7.42 -4.03
C ILE A 152 -6.23 7.93 -4.61
N THR A 153 -6.17 9.18 -5.09
CA THR A 153 -4.98 9.79 -5.66
C THR A 153 -4.16 10.61 -4.67
N GLN A 154 -4.57 10.69 -3.39
CA GLN A 154 -3.80 11.41 -2.39
C GLN A 154 -2.37 10.85 -2.27
N ASN A 155 -1.38 11.73 -2.39
CA ASN A 155 0.04 11.37 -2.35
C ASN A 155 0.50 10.86 -0.98
N TYR A 156 1.53 10.02 -0.99
CA TYR A 156 2.29 9.66 0.21
C TYR A 156 3.03 10.87 0.78
N HIS A 157 3.44 10.75 2.03
CA HIS A 157 4.53 11.57 2.54
C HIS A 157 5.83 11.09 1.91
N ASP A 158 6.56 12.02 1.30
CA ASP A 158 7.91 11.80 0.79
C ASP A 158 8.87 12.59 1.69
N ASP A 159 9.82 11.87 2.30
CA ASP A 159 10.87 12.46 3.15
C ASP A 159 12.12 12.86 2.36
N GLY A 160 12.09 12.73 1.02
CA GLY A 160 13.19 13.05 0.12
C GLY A 160 14.32 12.02 0.14
N SER A 161 14.22 10.96 0.95
CA SER A 161 15.23 9.89 1.00
C SER A 161 15.17 8.93 -0.21
N GLY A 162 14.14 9.06 -1.04
CA GLY A 162 13.83 8.11 -2.12
C GLY A 162 13.27 6.78 -1.61
N LYS A 163 13.00 6.65 -0.30
CA LYS A 163 12.40 5.47 0.30
C LYS A 163 10.92 5.36 -0.11
N THR A 164 10.62 4.35 -0.92
CA THR A 164 9.25 4.03 -1.33
C THR A 164 8.72 2.80 -0.58
N PRO A 165 7.40 2.68 -0.38
CA PRO A 165 6.82 1.48 0.20
C PRO A 165 7.15 0.25 -0.65
N ARG A 166 7.50 -0.86 0.00
CA ARG A 166 7.61 -2.16 -0.67
C ARG A 166 6.25 -2.54 -1.27
N TYR A 167 6.22 -3.40 -2.29
CA TYR A 167 4.98 -3.72 -3.01
C TYR A 167 3.83 -4.12 -2.08
N TYR A 168 4.09 -4.95 -1.06
CA TYR A 168 3.06 -5.37 -0.09
C TYR A 168 2.61 -4.23 0.85
N GLN A 169 3.47 -3.26 1.16
CA GLN A 169 3.08 -2.07 1.92
C GLN A 169 2.20 -1.17 1.06
N LEU A 170 2.59 -0.97 -0.21
CA LEU A 170 1.79 -0.24 -1.19
C LEU A 170 0.40 -0.86 -1.34
N GLN A 171 0.30 -2.19 -1.44
CA GLN A 171 -0.99 -2.90 -1.47
C GLN A 171 -1.80 -2.65 -0.20
N ALA A 172 -1.21 -2.86 0.98
CA ALA A 172 -1.90 -2.66 2.25
C ALA A 172 -2.45 -1.24 2.42
N ILE A 173 -1.66 -0.23 2.04
CA ILE A 173 -2.09 1.17 2.09
C ILE A 173 -3.22 1.41 1.08
N ASN A 174 -3.04 1.06 -0.18
CA ASN A 174 -4.04 1.32 -1.22
C ASN A 174 -5.37 0.62 -0.94
N LYS A 175 -5.34 -0.63 -0.47
CA LYS A 175 -6.55 -1.37 -0.10
C LYS A 175 -7.27 -0.76 1.09
N THR A 176 -6.52 -0.26 2.07
CA THR A 176 -7.13 0.45 3.20
C THR A 176 -7.79 1.74 2.73
N ILE A 177 -7.11 2.53 1.89
CA ILE A 177 -7.68 3.77 1.35
C ILE A 177 -8.92 3.50 0.49
N GLU A 178 -8.91 2.43 -0.32
CA GLU A 178 -10.09 2.00 -1.08
C GLU A 178 -11.23 1.50 -0.20
N ALA A 179 -10.93 0.75 0.86
CA ALA A 179 -11.96 0.28 1.79
C ALA A 179 -12.61 1.47 2.51
N VAL A 180 -11.81 2.44 2.96
CA VAL A 180 -12.32 3.68 3.58
C VAL A 180 -13.14 4.50 2.58
N SER A 181 -12.72 4.60 1.32
CA SER A 181 -13.48 5.31 0.27
C SER A 181 -14.83 4.64 -0.06
N LYS A 182 -15.02 3.39 0.37
CA LYS A 182 -16.25 2.60 0.27
C LYS A 182 -16.98 2.48 1.61
N ASP A 183 -16.72 3.41 2.53
CA ASP A 183 -17.33 3.50 3.87
C ASP A 183 -17.13 2.24 4.73
N LYS A 184 -16.05 1.48 4.51
CA LYS A 184 -15.70 0.35 5.37
C LYS A 184 -14.98 0.84 6.62
N ASN A 185 -15.65 0.73 7.75
CA ASN A 185 -15.18 1.25 9.03
C ASN A 185 -14.39 0.25 9.89
N ARG A 186 -14.16 -0.96 9.39
CA ARG A 186 -13.49 -2.03 10.13
C ARG A 186 -12.56 -2.79 9.17
N ILE A 187 -11.25 -2.58 9.32
CA ILE A 187 -10.23 -3.06 8.37
C ILE A 187 -9.13 -3.79 9.14
N LEU A 188 -8.85 -5.03 8.75
CA LEU A 188 -7.75 -5.82 9.30
C LEU A 188 -6.69 -6.04 8.23
N LEU A 189 -5.46 -5.57 8.50
CA LEU A 189 -4.29 -5.78 7.66
C LEU A 189 -3.40 -6.85 8.29
N VAL A 190 -3.27 -8.00 7.63
CA VAL A 190 -2.40 -9.08 8.13
C VAL A 190 -0.98 -8.87 7.65
N MET A 191 -0.07 -8.50 8.56
CA MET A 191 1.33 -8.17 8.29
C MET A 191 2.26 -8.83 9.31
N ALA A 192 3.34 -9.46 8.83
CA ALA A 192 4.33 -10.06 9.70
C ALA A 192 5.17 -9.01 10.46
N THR A 193 5.79 -9.40 11.58
CA THR A 193 6.74 -8.52 12.27
C THR A 193 7.96 -8.26 11.38
N GLY A 194 8.46 -7.02 11.36
CA GLY A 194 9.58 -6.62 10.52
C GLY A 194 9.23 -6.24 9.07
N THR A 195 7.94 -6.28 8.67
CA THR A 195 7.48 -5.84 7.34
C THR A 195 7.07 -4.37 7.29
N GLY A 196 7.42 -3.58 8.32
CA GLY A 196 7.18 -2.13 8.34
C GLY A 196 5.72 -1.72 8.55
N LYS A 197 5.06 -2.29 9.58
CA LYS A 197 3.68 -1.94 9.96
C LYS A 197 3.53 -0.47 10.34
N THR A 198 4.44 0.07 11.16
CA THR A 198 4.44 1.48 11.59
C THR A 198 4.49 2.44 10.40
N TYR A 199 5.41 2.22 9.46
CA TYR A 199 5.48 3.00 8.22
C TYR A 199 4.21 2.87 7.36
N THR A 200 3.59 1.69 7.32
CA THR A 200 2.32 1.46 6.58
C THR A 200 1.17 2.24 7.23
N ALA A 201 1.05 2.16 8.56
CA ALA A 201 0.08 2.91 9.34
C ALA A 201 0.27 4.43 9.18
N PHE A 202 1.52 4.91 9.24
CA PHE A 202 1.86 6.30 8.98
C PHE A 202 1.34 6.77 7.63
N GLN A 203 1.62 6.05 6.55
CA GLN A 203 1.19 6.45 5.20
C GLN A 203 -0.34 6.39 5.03
N ILE A 204 -1.03 5.45 5.69
CA ILE A 204 -2.51 5.41 5.74
C ILE A 204 -3.04 6.68 6.42
N ILE A 205 -2.56 6.97 7.64
CA ILE A 205 -2.94 8.17 8.40
C ILE A 205 -2.66 9.41 7.57
N TRP A 206 -1.46 9.54 7.03
CA TRP A 206 -1.04 10.69 6.24
C TRP A 206 -1.98 10.98 5.07
N ARG A 207 -2.32 9.95 4.29
CA ARG A 207 -3.22 10.10 3.15
C ARG A 207 -4.63 10.48 3.58
N LEU A 208 -5.19 9.82 4.60
CA LEU A 208 -6.53 10.16 5.09
C LEU A 208 -6.60 11.56 5.69
N TRP A 209 -5.55 11.96 6.40
CA TRP A 209 -5.42 13.28 7.03
C TRP A 209 -5.24 14.39 6.00
N LYS A 210 -4.33 14.22 5.03
CA LYS A 210 -4.11 15.21 3.96
C LYS A 210 -5.30 15.34 3.02
N ALA A 211 -6.03 14.25 2.76
CA ALA A 211 -7.28 14.28 2.01
C ALA A 211 -8.46 14.87 2.81
N ARG A 212 -8.25 15.26 4.08
CA ARG A 212 -9.28 15.75 5.02
C ARG A 212 -10.45 14.78 5.23
N GLN A 213 -10.20 13.49 5.03
CA GLN A 213 -11.21 12.43 5.22
C GLN A 213 -11.29 11.98 6.67
N LYS A 214 -10.17 12.07 7.40
CA LYS A 214 -10.05 11.76 8.83
C LYS A 214 -9.23 12.86 9.49
N LYS A 215 -9.82 13.57 10.45
CA LYS A 215 -9.19 14.70 11.13
C LYS A 215 -8.68 14.31 12.51
N ARG A 216 -9.50 13.62 13.30
CA ARG A 216 -9.17 13.19 14.66
C ARG A 216 -8.76 11.73 14.66
N ILE A 217 -7.51 11.46 14.98
CA ILE A 217 -6.89 10.16 14.76
C ILE A 217 -6.25 9.67 16.05
N LEU A 218 -6.60 8.45 16.46
CA LEU A 218 -6.00 7.78 17.61
C LEU A 218 -5.11 6.63 17.14
N PHE A 219 -3.83 6.64 17.49
CA PHE A 219 -2.92 5.52 17.32
C PHE A 219 -2.67 4.85 18.68
N LEU A 220 -3.10 3.60 18.80
CA LEU A 220 -2.98 2.78 20.01
C LEU A 220 -1.82 1.79 19.86
N ALA A 221 -0.99 1.72 20.89
CA ALA A 221 0.05 0.71 21.02
C ALA A 221 0.14 0.19 22.46
N ASP A 222 0.72 -1.01 22.61
CA ASP A 222 0.90 -1.63 23.93
C ASP A 222 2.05 -1.00 24.73
N ARG A 223 3.17 -0.65 24.08
CA ARG A 223 4.41 -0.27 24.77
C ARG A 223 4.83 1.18 24.55
N ASN A 224 5.32 1.83 25.61
CA ASN A 224 5.86 3.19 25.55
C ASN A 224 6.91 3.35 24.44
N ILE A 225 7.85 2.41 24.34
CA ILE A 225 8.91 2.44 23.33
C ILE A 225 8.35 2.50 21.90
N LEU A 226 7.23 1.83 21.63
CA LEU A 226 6.60 1.85 20.31
C LEU A 226 5.99 3.23 20.03
N VAL A 227 5.31 3.82 21.01
CA VAL A 227 4.74 5.16 20.90
C VAL A 227 5.84 6.21 20.70
N ASP A 228 6.88 6.17 21.52
CA ASP A 228 7.95 7.18 21.51
C ASP A 228 8.80 7.08 20.22
N GLN A 229 9.16 5.87 19.78
CA GLN A 229 9.84 5.66 18.51
C GLN A 229 8.99 6.06 17.31
N THR A 230 7.69 5.75 17.34
CA THR A 230 6.76 6.15 16.27
C THR A 230 6.69 7.67 16.18
N ARG A 231 6.55 8.36 17.32
CA ARG A 231 6.48 9.83 17.40
C ARG A 231 7.71 10.52 16.83
N ILE A 232 8.91 10.05 17.20
CA ILE A 232 10.17 10.72 16.85
C ILE A 232 10.65 10.36 15.44
N ASN A 233 10.26 9.20 14.92
CA ASN A 233 10.66 8.73 13.60
C ASN A 233 9.52 8.90 12.58
N ASP A 234 8.76 7.82 12.31
CA ASP A 234 7.80 7.77 11.20
C ASP A 234 6.75 8.89 11.26
N PHE A 235 6.31 9.29 12.45
CA PHE A 235 5.21 10.26 12.63
C PHE A 235 5.70 11.70 12.86
N GLN A 236 7.01 11.94 12.86
CA GLN A 236 7.58 13.28 12.95
C GLN A 236 6.93 14.29 11.97
N PRO A 237 6.57 13.91 10.72
CA PRO A 237 5.94 14.84 9.77
C PRO A 237 4.58 15.42 10.19
N PHE A 238 3.91 14.82 11.18
CA PHE A 238 2.68 15.42 11.73
C PHE A 238 2.94 16.65 12.60
N GLY A 239 4.17 16.81 13.11
CA GLY A 239 4.62 17.99 13.83
C GLY A 239 3.66 18.41 14.95
N GLN A 240 3.19 19.66 14.89
CA GLN A 240 2.32 20.25 15.91
C GLN A 240 0.89 19.71 15.92
N ALA A 241 0.47 18.96 14.88
CA ALA A 241 -0.84 18.33 14.88
C ALA A 241 -0.91 17.09 15.81
N MET A 242 0.24 16.59 16.24
CA MET A 242 0.36 15.34 17.00
C MET A 242 0.73 15.55 18.47
N THR A 243 0.12 14.75 19.35
CA THR A 243 0.48 14.65 20.77
C THR A 243 0.56 13.19 21.24
N LYS A 244 1.20 12.99 22.40
CA LYS A 244 1.16 11.72 23.15
C LYS A 244 0.23 11.93 24.35
N VAL A 245 -0.73 11.03 24.53
CA VAL A 245 -1.58 11.02 25.73
C VAL A 245 -0.72 10.71 26.94
N THR A 246 -0.65 11.66 27.87
CA THR A 246 0.08 11.57 29.15
C THR A 246 -0.82 12.00 30.29
N GLY A 247 -0.61 11.47 31.48
CA GLY A 247 -1.39 11.87 32.67
C GLY A 247 -2.89 11.55 32.58
N ARG A 248 -3.29 10.61 31.70
CA ARG A 248 -4.70 10.27 31.43
C ARG A 248 -5.53 11.46 30.95
N THR A 249 -4.95 12.35 30.13
CA THR A 249 -5.65 13.48 29.53
C THR A 249 -5.64 13.40 28.01
N VAL A 250 -6.83 13.46 27.40
CA VAL A 250 -6.99 13.59 25.95
C VAL A 250 -7.20 15.06 25.60
N ASP A 251 -6.16 15.72 25.09
CA ASP A 251 -6.23 17.14 24.72
C ASP A 251 -6.93 17.33 23.36
N PRO A 252 -8.12 17.96 23.30
CA PRO A 252 -8.86 18.17 22.06
C PRO A 252 -8.21 19.19 21.10
N ALA A 253 -7.15 19.89 21.49
CA ALA A 253 -6.44 20.81 20.60
C ALA A 253 -5.67 20.08 19.48
N PHE A 254 -5.27 18.82 19.70
CA PHE A 254 -4.48 18.04 18.75
C PHE A 254 -5.32 17.16 17.84
N GLU A 255 -4.88 16.96 16.60
CA GLU A 255 -5.58 16.13 15.61
C GLU A 255 -5.16 14.66 15.68
N ILE A 256 -3.92 14.39 16.06
CA ILE A 256 -3.34 13.04 16.07
C ILE A 256 -2.86 12.71 17.49
N HIS A 257 -3.46 11.70 18.11
CA HIS A 257 -3.14 11.25 19.44
C HIS A 257 -2.43 9.90 19.39
N LEU A 258 -1.24 9.82 19.96
CA LEU A 258 -0.57 8.56 20.25
C LEU A 258 -0.85 8.17 21.69
N ALA A 259 -1.34 6.97 21.93
CA ALA A 259 -1.68 6.54 23.28
C ALA A 259 -1.30 5.09 23.55
N LEU A 260 -1.02 4.81 24.82
CA LEU A 260 -1.00 3.46 25.34
C LEU A 260 -2.40 3.05 25.78
N TYR A 261 -2.72 1.76 25.71
CA TYR A 261 -3.99 1.23 26.25
C TYR A 261 -4.19 1.67 27.71
N GLN A 262 -3.19 1.44 28.56
CA GLN A 262 -3.19 1.81 29.99
C GLN A 262 -3.28 3.32 30.26
N ALA A 263 -2.97 4.17 29.28
CA ALA A 263 -3.12 5.63 29.41
C ALA A 263 -4.57 6.08 29.17
N LEU A 264 -5.37 5.25 28.49
CA LEU A 264 -6.77 5.51 28.17
C LEU A 264 -7.74 4.70 29.01
N THR A 265 -7.36 3.49 29.42
CA THR A 265 -8.23 2.56 30.16
C THR A 265 -7.71 2.31 31.58
N GLY A 266 -8.59 1.83 32.45
CA GLY A 266 -8.31 1.43 33.82
C GLY A 266 -9.52 0.73 34.44
N PRO A 267 -9.34 -0.02 35.54
CA PRO A 267 -10.45 -0.73 36.21
C PRO A 267 -11.57 0.20 36.69
N GLU A 268 -11.23 1.44 37.07
CA GLU A 268 -12.19 2.40 37.60
C GLU A 268 -12.66 3.39 36.53
N GLU A 269 -13.89 3.86 36.65
CA GLU A 269 -14.52 4.75 35.66
C GLU A 269 -13.79 6.10 35.50
N ASN A 270 -13.29 6.67 36.60
CA ASN A 270 -12.47 7.89 36.61
C ASN A 270 -11.12 7.73 35.89
N GLN A 271 -10.66 6.50 35.66
CA GLN A 271 -9.40 6.21 34.97
C GLN A 271 -9.60 6.11 33.45
N LYS A 272 -10.84 6.02 32.96
CA LYS A 272 -11.17 5.87 31.54
C LYS A 272 -11.07 7.20 30.80
N ALA A 273 -9.85 7.66 30.56
CA ALA A 273 -9.56 8.95 29.93
C ALA A 273 -10.21 9.13 28.55
N TYR A 274 -10.47 8.04 27.83
CA TYR A 274 -11.17 8.11 26.55
C TYR A 274 -12.60 8.67 26.66
N LYS A 275 -13.23 8.64 27.85
CA LYS A 275 -14.55 9.23 28.11
C LYS A 275 -14.52 10.74 28.37
N GLN A 276 -13.34 11.36 28.39
CA GLN A 276 -13.20 12.82 28.48
C GLN A 276 -13.59 13.53 27.18
N VAL A 277 -13.71 12.78 26.09
CA VAL A 277 -14.14 13.26 24.78
C VAL A 277 -15.38 12.49 24.32
N ASP A 278 -16.15 13.10 23.41
CA ASP A 278 -17.39 12.53 22.90
C ASP A 278 -17.15 11.25 22.06
N LYS A 279 -18.19 10.42 21.95
CA LYS A 279 -18.13 9.13 21.24
C LYS A 279 -17.81 9.25 19.74
N ASP A 280 -18.04 10.42 19.16
CA ASP A 280 -17.75 10.76 17.77
C ASP A 280 -16.50 11.63 17.61
N PHE A 281 -15.71 11.79 18.69
CA PHE A 281 -14.51 12.61 18.65
C PHE A 281 -13.45 12.09 17.68
N PHE A 282 -13.19 10.78 17.63
CA PHE A 282 -12.21 10.19 16.72
C PHE A 282 -12.85 9.71 15.42
N ASP A 283 -12.27 10.12 14.29
CA ASP A 283 -12.69 9.66 12.96
C ASP A 283 -12.01 8.34 12.57
N LEU A 284 -10.79 8.12 13.07
CA LEU A 284 -9.91 6.99 12.76
C LEU A 284 -9.20 6.49 14.02
N ILE A 285 -9.17 5.18 14.20
CA ILE A 285 -8.39 4.50 15.25
C ILE A 285 -7.48 3.47 14.58
N ILE A 286 -6.18 3.62 14.75
CA ILE A 286 -5.17 2.63 14.37
C ILE A 286 -4.80 1.82 15.62
N ILE A 287 -4.86 0.49 15.51
CA ILE A 287 -4.51 -0.42 16.61
C ILE A 287 -3.26 -1.20 16.21
N ASP A 288 -2.11 -0.84 16.77
CA ASP A 288 -0.88 -1.61 16.58
C ASP A 288 -0.84 -2.82 17.52
N GLU A 289 -0.45 -3.98 16.96
CA GLU A 289 -0.30 -5.26 17.67
C GLU A 289 -1.56 -5.72 18.46
N CYS A 290 -2.76 -5.60 17.88
CA CYS A 290 -4.04 -6.04 18.48
C CYS A 290 -4.08 -7.51 18.96
N HIS A 291 -3.11 -8.35 18.54
CA HIS A 291 -3.03 -9.77 18.87
C HIS A 291 -2.09 -10.10 20.03
N ARG A 292 -1.24 -9.16 20.48
CA ARG A 292 -0.28 -9.41 21.57
C ARG A 292 -0.85 -9.17 22.97
N GLY A 293 -2.11 -8.78 23.04
CA GLY A 293 -2.78 -8.48 24.28
C GLY A 293 -2.95 -9.69 25.20
N SER A 294 -2.66 -9.49 26.48
CA SER A 294 -3.32 -10.24 27.55
C SER A 294 -4.85 -10.15 27.42
N ALA A 295 -5.62 -11.03 28.08
CA ALA A 295 -7.09 -10.92 28.07
C ALA A 295 -7.58 -9.54 28.55
N ALA A 296 -6.82 -8.87 29.42
CA ALA A 296 -7.08 -7.52 29.90
C ALA A 296 -6.82 -6.45 28.81
N GLU A 297 -5.73 -6.56 28.05
CA GLU A 297 -5.47 -5.69 26.90
C GLU A 297 -6.49 -5.89 25.78
N ASP A 298 -6.90 -7.15 25.54
CA ASP A 298 -7.98 -7.48 24.62
C ASP A 298 -9.29 -6.79 25.01
N SER A 299 -9.59 -6.75 26.31
CA SER A 299 -10.73 -5.99 26.83
C SER A 299 -10.56 -4.48 26.66
N ALA A 300 -9.35 -3.95 26.85
CA ALA A 300 -9.08 -2.51 26.83
C ALA A 300 -9.30 -1.89 25.45
N TRP A 301 -8.72 -2.46 24.39
CA TRP A 301 -8.90 -1.90 23.04
C TRP A 301 -10.32 -2.09 22.52
N ARG A 302 -10.99 -3.20 22.90
CA ARG A 302 -12.40 -3.43 22.57
C ARG A 302 -13.31 -2.38 23.18
N GLU A 303 -13.13 -2.08 24.47
CA GLU A 303 -13.91 -1.04 25.16
C GLU A 303 -13.74 0.34 24.48
N ILE A 304 -12.51 0.68 24.07
CA ILE A 304 -12.25 1.92 23.32
C ILE A 304 -13.01 1.92 21.98
N LEU A 305 -12.96 0.83 21.20
CA LEU A 305 -13.66 0.75 19.91
C LEU A 305 -15.19 0.72 20.05
N GLU A 306 -15.71 0.13 21.13
CA GLU A 306 -17.15 0.13 21.43
C GLU A 306 -17.62 1.55 21.78
N TYR A 307 -16.83 2.31 22.54
CA TYR A 307 -17.13 3.71 22.82
C TYR A 307 -17.09 4.56 21.55
N PHE A 308 -16.02 4.47 20.76
CA PHE A 308 -15.86 5.18 19.48
C PHE A 308 -16.40 4.37 18.29
N SER A 309 -17.61 3.86 18.41
CA SER A 309 -18.19 2.91 17.45
C SER A 309 -18.28 3.44 16.01
N SER A 310 -18.48 4.75 15.82
CA SER A 310 -18.55 5.42 14.51
C SER A 310 -17.18 5.60 13.84
N ALA A 311 -16.08 5.56 14.60
CA ALA A 311 -14.74 5.72 14.06
C ALA A 311 -14.40 4.57 13.10
N THR A 312 -13.65 4.87 12.04
CA THR A 312 -13.01 3.82 11.24
C THR A 312 -11.89 3.19 12.08
N ALA A 313 -11.85 1.86 12.20
CA ALA A 313 -10.79 1.15 12.88
C ALA A 313 -9.94 0.35 11.88
N VAL A 314 -8.62 0.53 11.94
CA VAL A 314 -7.65 -0.20 11.13
C VAL A 314 -6.64 -0.88 12.05
N SER A 315 -6.43 -2.17 11.84
CA SER A 315 -5.48 -2.96 12.65
C SER A 315 -4.46 -3.67 11.77
N PRO A 316 -3.20 -3.20 11.71
CA PRO A 316 -2.09 -3.97 11.16
C PRO A 316 -1.62 -5.04 12.17
N GLY A 317 -2.15 -6.26 12.05
CA GLY A 317 -1.94 -7.39 12.98
C GLY A 317 -1.43 -8.68 12.32
N ARG A 318 -1.28 -9.77 13.09
CA ARG A 318 -0.88 -11.10 12.59
C ARG A 318 -2.08 -11.99 12.25
N ASP A 319 -1.89 -13.07 11.51
CA ASP A 319 -2.97 -13.99 11.09
C ASP A 319 -3.78 -14.57 12.27
N ASP A 320 -3.13 -14.80 13.41
CA ASP A 320 -3.76 -15.22 14.68
C ASP A 320 -4.80 -14.20 15.22
N SER A 321 -4.79 -12.96 14.73
CA SER A 321 -5.80 -11.94 15.03
C SER A 321 -7.18 -12.28 14.44
N LEU A 322 -7.25 -13.14 13.41
CA LEU A 322 -8.51 -13.53 12.77
C LEU A 322 -9.47 -14.26 13.73
N GLN A 323 -8.96 -15.10 14.64
CA GLN A 323 -9.82 -15.80 15.61
C GLN A 323 -10.37 -14.85 16.68
N LYS A 324 -9.65 -13.77 17.03
CA LYS A 324 -10.08 -12.79 18.04
C LYS A 324 -10.91 -11.62 17.46
N ALA A 325 -10.75 -11.32 16.17
CA ALA A 325 -11.42 -10.24 15.45
C ALA A 325 -12.77 -10.66 14.82
N GLN A 326 -13.04 -11.97 14.74
CA GLN A 326 -14.24 -12.57 14.11
C GLN A 326 -15.59 -12.08 14.70
N GLY A 327 -15.59 -11.40 15.85
CA GLY A 327 -16.79 -10.76 16.40
C GLY A 327 -17.07 -9.33 15.91
N ASN A 328 -16.04 -8.52 15.63
CA ASN A 328 -16.18 -7.05 15.57
C ASN A 328 -15.46 -6.33 14.40
N LEU A 329 -14.67 -7.03 13.56
CA LEU A 329 -14.00 -6.44 12.40
C LEU A 329 -14.20 -7.28 11.12
N PRO A 330 -15.39 -7.30 10.48
CA PRO A 330 -15.53 -7.97 9.21
C PRO A 330 -15.13 -7.01 8.09
N ILE A 331 -13.99 -7.26 7.46
CA ILE A 331 -13.76 -7.28 6.00
C ILE A 331 -12.28 -7.64 5.77
N ARG A 332 -12.05 -8.73 5.03
CA ARG A 332 -10.74 -9.05 4.45
C ARG A 332 -10.50 -8.11 3.27
N SER A 333 -9.40 -7.35 3.28
CA SER A 333 -8.95 -6.56 2.13
C SER A 333 -7.72 -7.20 1.48
#